data_AF-A0A5J4ZSJ6-F1
#
_entry.id   AF-A0A5J4ZSJ6-F1
#
_cell.length_a   1.000
_cell.length_b   1.000
_cell.length_c   1.000
_cell.angle_alpha   90.00
_cell.angle_beta   90.00
_cell.angle_gamma   90.00
#
_symmetry.space_group_name_H-M   'P 1'
#
loop_
_entity.id
_entity.type
_entity.pdbx_description
1 polymer ?
#
loop_
_entity_poly.entity_id
_entity_poly.type
_entity_poly.pdbx_seq_one_letter_code
_entity_poly.pdbx_strand_id
1 'polypeptide(L)'
;MKSLTIFFMLTMLMALLLTLSASPAEDQKVYADHDHDEDAATETFTTSLRGTHRILAQTSRVTMTCDKYPRVCRAKGSPGPDCCKKKCVNVLTDRLNCGMCGKTCKYSETCCKGQFRVKKEALR
;
A
#
# COMPACT_ATOMS: atom_id res chain seq x y z
N MET A 1 30.58 3.05 -58.07
CA MET A 1 29.81 1.82 -57.76
C MET A 1 30.44 0.97 -56.65
N LYS A 2 31.76 0.77 -56.63
CA LYS A 2 32.46 -0.01 -55.58
C LYS A 2 32.44 0.63 -54.18
N SER A 3 32.47 1.95 -54.08
CA SER A 3 32.35 2.68 -52.81
C SER A 3 30.94 2.54 -52.19
N LEU A 4 29.91 2.52 -53.04
CA LEU A 4 28.53 2.35 -52.59
C LEU A 4 28.30 0.95 -52.01
N THR A 5 28.87 -0.10 -52.63
CA THR A 5 28.82 -1.46 -52.09
C THR A 5 29.58 -1.61 -50.77
N ILE A 6 30.68 -0.87 -50.56
CA ILE A 6 31.41 -0.86 -49.28
C ILE A 6 30.56 -0.21 -48.18
N PHE A 7 29.85 0.89 -48.48
CA PHE A 7 28.96 1.54 -47.52
C PHE A 7 27.83 0.60 -47.07
N PHE A 8 27.20 -0.11 -48.01
CA PHE A 8 26.17 -1.10 -47.67
C PHE A 8 26.67 -2.28 -46.82
N MET A 9 27.92 -2.71 -47.03
CA MET A 9 28.51 -3.78 -46.21
C MET A 9 28.81 -3.32 -44.78
N LEU A 10 29.23 -2.06 -44.60
CA LEU A 10 29.50 -1.48 -43.27
C LEU A 10 28.20 -1.26 -42.46
N THR A 11 27.11 -0.83 -43.10
CA THR A 11 25.82 -0.65 -42.40
C THR A 11 25.22 -1.98 -41.95
N MET A 12 25.36 -3.04 -42.76
CA MET A 12 24.91 -4.39 -42.41
C MET A 12 25.74 -4.99 -41.26
N LEU A 13 27.05 -4.76 -41.22
CA LEU A 13 27.92 -5.21 -40.13
C LEU A 13 27.56 -4.54 -38.79
N MET A 14 27.27 -3.25 -38.80
CA MET A 14 26.85 -2.50 -37.60
C MET A 14 25.48 -2.93 -37.09
N ALA A 15 24.54 -3.24 -38.00
CA ALA A 15 23.24 -3.80 -37.63
C ALA A 15 23.38 -5.19 -36.97
N LEU A 16 24.30 -6.02 -37.46
CA LEU A 16 24.58 -7.34 -36.89
C LEU A 16 25.15 -7.23 -35.46
N LEU A 17 26.00 -6.23 -35.20
CA LEU A 17 26.53 -5.95 -33.85
C LEU A 17 25.43 -5.46 -32.88
N LEU A 18 24.47 -4.67 -33.35
CA LEU A 18 23.33 -4.21 -32.53
C LEU A 18 22.39 -5.35 -32.11
N THR A 19 22.34 -6.44 -32.88
CA THR A 19 21.54 -7.62 -32.52
C THR A 19 22.18 -8.51 -31.45
N LEU A 20 23.48 -8.38 -31.17
CA LEU A 20 24.15 -9.16 -30.11
C LEU A 20 23.93 -8.62 -28.69
N SER A 21 23.40 -7.41 -28.52
CA SER A 21 23.02 -6.86 -27.20
C SER A 21 21.56 -7.10 -26.84
N ALA A 22 20.78 -7.75 -27.71
CA ALA A 22 19.39 -8.12 -27.42
C ALA A 22 19.33 -9.54 -26.84
N SER A 23 19.72 -9.70 -25.57
CA SER A 23 19.32 -10.88 -24.81
C SER A 23 17.82 -10.79 -24.53
N PRO A 24 16.97 -11.76 -24.92
CA PRO A 24 15.75 -12.00 -24.19
C PRO A 24 16.18 -12.69 -22.90
N ALA A 25 16.37 -11.92 -21.83
CA ALA A 25 16.44 -12.51 -20.50
C ALA A 25 15.05 -13.10 -20.23
N GLU A 26 14.98 -14.43 -20.22
CA GLU A 26 13.83 -15.16 -19.74
C GLU A 26 13.54 -14.72 -18.30
N ASP A 27 12.31 -14.25 -18.11
CA ASP A 27 11.51 -14.10 -16.89
C ASP A 27 12.21 -14.44 -15.55
N GLN A 28 12.83 -13.44 -14.93
CA GLN A 28 13.31 -13.52 -13.55
C GLN A 28 12.22 -13.04 -12.58
N LYS A 29 11.58 -14.00 -11.90
CA LYS A 29 10.81 -13.78 -10.67
C LYS A 29 11.68 -13.05 -9.65
N VAL A 30 11.32 -11.81 -9.28
CA VAL A 30 11.71 -11.20 -8.01
C VAL A 30 10.54 -10.38 -7.46
N TYR A 31 10.04 -10.81 -6.31
CA TYR A 31 9.28 -10.01 -5.36
C TYR A 31 10.26 -9.09 -4.62
N ALA A 32 10.07 -7.77 -4.70
CA ALA A 32 10.52 -6.76 -3.74
C ALA A 32 9.88 -5.44 -4.18
N ASP A 33 8.97 -4.83 -3.42
CA ASP A 33 9.25 -4.04 -2.22
C ASP A 33 10.29 -2.94 -2.51
N HIS A 34 9.82 -1.71 -2.55
CA HIS A 34 10.63 -0.55 -2.87
C HIS A 34 10.51 0.44 -1.71
N ASP A 35 11.36 0.22 -0.71
CA ASP A 35 11.77 1.24 0.25
C ASP A 35 12.80 2.15 -0.43
N HIS A 36 12.52 3.45 -0.46
CA HIS A 36 13.50 4.50 -0.71
C HIS A 36 13.32 5.58 0.35
N ASP A 37 14.15 5.51 1.39
CA ASP A 37 14.52 6.69 2.18
C ASP A 37 15.61 7.44 1.38
N GLU A 38 15.43 8.73 1.13
CA GLU A 38 16.33 9.80 1.60
C GLU A 38 15.90 11.19 1.05
N ASP A 39 15.53 12.02 2.02
CA ASP A 39 15.66 13.48 2.18
C ASP A 39 14.83 14.53 1.42
N ALA A 40 14.18 15.32 2.29
CA ALA A 40 14.03 16.77 2.25
C ALA A 40 13.03 17.39 1.24
N ALA A 41 11.77 17.51 1.67
CA ALA A 41 11.12 18.82 1.84
C ALA A 41 9.81 18.66 2.61
N THR A 42 9.75 19.35 3.75
CA THR A 42 8.53 19.72 4.45
C THR A 42 7.59 20.46 3.52
N GLU A 43 6.38 19.95 3.29
CA GLU A 43 5.20 20.79 3.08
C GLU A 43 3.95 20.06 3.60
N THR A 44 3.53 20.54 4.76
CA THR A 44 2.21 20.38 5.38
C THR A 44 1.07 20.52 4.37
N PHE A 45 0.35 19.43 4.07
CA PHE A 45 -1.00 19.58 3.48
C PHE A 45 -1.99 19.88 4.60
N THR A 46 -2.05 21.15 5.00
CA THR A 46 -3.21 21.71 5.67
C THR A 46 -4.40 21.63 4.72
N THR A 47 -5.39 20.81 5.08
CA THR A 47 -6.76 20.92 4.59
C THR A 47 -7.25 22.36 4.70
N SER A 48 -7.34 23.07 3.58
CA SER A 48 -8.07 24.34 3.46
C SER A 48 -9.12 24.24 2.36
N LEU A 49 -10.37 24.10 2.80
CA LEU A 49 -11.56 24.28 1.98
C LEU A 49 -11.71 25.77 1.64
N ARG A 50 -11.21 26.23 0.50
CA ARG A 50 -11.74 27.41 -0.21
C ARG A 50 -11.16 27.52 -1.62
N GLY A 51 -11.57 26.59 -2.48
CA GLY A 51 -11.39 26.70 -3.92
C GLY A 51 -12.72 26.44 -4.60
N THR A 52 -13.34 27.47 -5.16
CA THR A 52 -14.58 27.39 -5.93
C THR A 52 -14.34 26.59 -7.22
N HIS A 53 -14.50 25.28 -7.16
CA HIS A 53 -14.57 24.44 -8.36
C HIS A 53 -16.02 24.01 -8.58
N ARG A 54 -16.73 24.78 -9.41
CA ARG A 54 -17.93 24.29 -10.11
C ARG A 54 -17.47 23.31 -11.19
N ILE A 55 -17.02 22.13 -10.78
CA ILE A 55 -16.76 21.01 -11.68
C ILE A 55 -17.98 20.09 -11.53
N LEU A 56 -18.94 20.24 -12.45
CA LEU A 56 -20.04 19.31 -12.66
C LEU A 56 -19.53 18.07 -13.41
N ALA A 57 -18.62 17.34 -12.77
CA ALA A 57 -18.24 16.00 -13.18
C ALA A 57 -18.18 15.19 -11.89
N GLN A 58 -19.12 14.26 -11.79
CA GLN A 58 -19.28 13.31 -10.70
C GLN A 58 -18.00 12.48 -10.56
N THR A 59 -17.01 13.00 -9.83
CA THR A 59 -15.89 12.20 -9.37
C THR A 59 -16.50 11.20 -8.40
N SER A 60 -16.69 9.97 -8.86
CA SER A 60 -17.03 8.83 -8.03
C SER A 60 -16.04 8.82 -6.87
N ARG A 61 -16.48 9.29 -5.69
CA ARG A 61 -15.69 9.21 -4.46
C ARG A 61 -15.54 7.73 -4.18
N VAL A 62 -14.43 7.15 -4.62
CA VAL A 62 -14.11 5.77 -4.29
C VAL A 62 -13.72 5.79 -2.83
N THR A 63 -14.68 5.43 -1.97
CA THR A 63 -14.41 5.27 -0.54
C THR A 63 -13.45 4.09 -0.38
N MET A 64 -12.23 4.37 0.07
CA MET A 64 -11.20 3.37 0.30
C MET A 64 -11.45 2.68 1.64
N THR A 65 -12.43 1.78 1.67
CA THR A 65 -12.79 1.00 2.86
C THR A 65 -12.09 -0.36 2.87
N CYS A 66 -11.81 -0.87 4.06
CA CYS A 66 -11.03 -2.11 4.22
C CYS A 66 -11.75 -3.38 3.75
N ASP A 67 -13.07 -3.36 3.62
CA ASP A 67 -13.87 -4.47 3.06
C ASP A 67 -13.57 -4.67 1.57
N LYS A 68 -13.22 -3.60 0.85
CA LYS A 68 -12.79 -3.66 -0.54
C LYS A 68 -11.26 -3.66 -0.68
N TYR A 69 -10.56 -2.98 0.23
CA TYR A 69 -9.10 -2.80 0.18
C TYR A 69 -8.44 -3.22 1.51
N PRO A 70 -8.33 -4.53 1.80
CA PRO A 70 -7.87 -5.02 3.11
C PRO A 70 -6.42 -4.63 3.45
N ARG A 71 -5.61 -4.27 2.45
CA ARG A 71 -4.22 -3.81 2.67
C ARG A 71 -4.14 -2.52 3.48
N VAL A 72 -5.18 -1.68 3.48
CA VAL A 72 -5.20 -0.42 4.25
C VAL A 72 -5.06 -0.64 5.76
N CYS A 73 -5.52 -1.79 6.27
CA CYS A 73 -5.38 -2.12 7.69
C CYS A 73 -3.98 -2.62 8.06
N ARG A 74 -3.17 -3.06 7.11
CA ARG A 74 -1.77 -3.47 7.37
C ARG A 74 -0.77 -2.33 7.21
N ALA A 75 -1.22 -1.18 6.72
CA ALA A 75 -0.36 -0.01 6.58
C ALA A 75 0.14 0.47 7.95
N LYS A 76 1.36 0.99 8.00
CA LYS A 76 1.95 1.57 9.21
C LYS A 76 1.06 2.72 9.71
N GLY A 77 0.77 2.74 11.01
CA GLY A 77 -0.10 3.75 11.62
C GLY A 77 -1.60 3.46 11.49
N SER A 78 -2.01 2.35 10.88
CA SER A 78 -3.40 1.90 10.98
C SER A 78 -3.76 1.55 12.44
N PRO A 79 -5.05 1.65 12.84
CA PRO A 79 -5.48 1.23 14.18
C PRO A 79 -5.31 -0.27 14.47
N GLY A 80 -5.09 -1.08 13.44
CA GLY A 80 -4.88 -2.51 13.55
C GLY A 80 -5.11 -3.23 12.23
N PRO A 81 -4.69 -4.51 12.15
CA PRO A 81 -4.67 -5.27 10.90
C PRO A 81 -6.04 -5.81 10.48
N ASP A 82 -7.04 -5.79 11.35
CA ASP A 82 -8.32 -6.47 11.15
C ASP A 82 -9.37 -5.52 10.60
N CYS A 83 -10.11 -5.94 9.59
CA CYS A 83 -11.22 -5.15 9.04
C CYS A 83 -12.55 -5.53 9.69
N CYS A 84 -13.10 -4.64 10.51
CA CYS A 84 -14.43 -4.79 11.11
C CYS A 84 -15.34 -3.64 10.67
N LYS A 85 -16.47 -3.96 10.02
CA LYS A 85 -17.47 -2.97 9.57
C LYS A 85 -16.84 -1.80 8.81
N LYS A 86 -15.98 -2.10 7.82
CA LYS A 86 -15.26 -1.12 6.98
C LYS A 86 -14.21 -0.28 7.70
N LYS A 87 -13.92 -0.58 8.98
CA LYS A 87 -12.90 0.09 9.80
C LYS A 87 -11.79 -0.89 10.16
N CYS A 88 -10.57 -0.38 10.20
CA CYS A 88 -9.43 -1.14 10.71
C CYS A 88 -9.43 -1.08 12.23
N VAL A 89 -9.25 -2.24 12.88
CA VAL A 89 -9.19 -2.42 14.33
C VAL A 89 -8.14 -3.47 14.65
N ASN A 90 -7.76 -3.59 15.92
CA ASN A 90 -6.91 -4.67 16.40
C ASN A 90 -7.73 -5.58 17.31
N VAL A 91 -8.09 -6.77 16.84
CA VAL A 91 -8.91 -7.70 17.63
C VAL A 91 -8.20 -8.20 18.88
N LEU A 92 -6.88 -8.01 19.00
CA LEU A 92 -6.12 -8.44 20.17
C LEU A 92 -6.24 -7.49 21.36
N THR A 93 -6.62 -6.23 21.11
CA THR A 93 -6.60 -5.15 22.12
C THR A 93 -7.87 -4.32 22.14
N ASP A 94 -8.65 -4.28 21.06
CA ASP A 94 -9.88 -3.51 20.96
C ASP A 94 -10.99 -4.13 21.84
N ARG A 95 -11.49 -3.34 22.79
CA ARG A 95 -12.58 -3.72 23.70
C ARG A 95 -13.89 -4.00 22.98
N LEU A 96 -14.12 -3.42 21.80
CA LEU A 96 -15.37 -3.59 21.05
C LEU A 96 -15.29 -4.75 20.03
N ASN A 97 -14.09 -5.30 19.81
CA ASN A 97 -13.81 -6.32 18.78
C ASN A 97 -12.87 -7.41 19.31
N CYS A 98 -12.97 -7.76 20.60
CA CYS A 98 -11.99 -8.61 21.27
C CYS A 98 -12.05 -10.06 20.78
N GLY A 99 -10.98 -10.51 20.11
CA GLY A 99 -10.84 -11.83 19.50
C GLY A 99 -11.60 -12.01 18.18
N MET A 100 -12.66 -11.23 17.94
CA MET A 100 -13.40 -11.17 16.67
C MET A 100 -14.25 -9.89 16.58
N CYS A 101 -14.61 -9.50 15.36
CA CYS A 101 -15.43 -8.31 15.12
C CYS A 101 -16.76 -8.35 15.90
N GLY A 102 -17.08 -7.25 16.58
CA GLY A 102 -18.31 -7.07 17.35
C GLY A 102 -18.34 -7.75 18.72
N LYS A 103 -17.32 -8.53 19.09
CA LYS A 103 -17.24 -9.17 20.40
C LYS A 103 -16.76 -8.17 21.45
N THR A 104 -17.71 -7.60 22.18
CA THR A 104 -17.44 -6.52 23.15
C THR A 104 -17.12 -7.08 24.54
N CYS A 105 -16.10 -6.53 25.19
CA CYS A 105 -15.77 -6.81 26.59
C CYS A 105 -16.85 -6.26 27.54
N LYS A 106 -17.13 -6.99 28.62
CA LYS A 106 -17.98 -6.48 29.71
C LYS A 106 -17.29 -5.33 30.47
N TYR A 107 -18.07 -4.61 31.28
CA TYR A 107 -17.59 -3.48 32.08
C TYR A 107 -16.34 -3.82 32.93
N SER A 108 -16.37 -4.97 33.60
CA SER A 108 -15.27 -5.47 34.43
C SER A 108 -14.17 -6.19 33.65
N GLU A 109 -14.24 -6.25 32.33
CA GLU A 109 -13.27 -6.97 31.49
C GLU A 109 -12.37 -6.01 30.70
N THR A 110 -11.27 -6.56 30.16
CA THR A 110 -10.38 -5.93 29.19
C THR A 110 -10.03 -6.92 28.10
N CYS A 111 -9.76 -6.42 26.89
CA CYS A 111 -9.22 -7.26 25.84
C CYS A 111 -7.71 -7.38 26.01
N CYS A 112 -7.20 -8.60 26.11
CA CYS A 112 -5.78 -8.87 26.18
C CYS A 112 -5.48 -10.11 25.35
N LYS A 113 -4.68 -9.92 24.28
CA LYS A 113 -4.33 -10.97 23.31
C LYS A 113 -5.57 -11.66 22.72
N GLY A 114 -6.63 -10.89 22.46
CA GLY A 114 -7.89 -11.37 21.88
C GLY A 114 -8.77 -12.17 22.84
N GLN A 115 -8.48 -12.11 24.14
CA GLN A 115 -9.26 -12.79 25.18
C GLN A 115 -9.76 -11.80 26.23
N PHE A 116 -10.90 -12.12 26.83
CA PHE A 116 -11.43 -11.37 27.96
C PHE A 116 -10.60 -11.63 29.21
N ARG A 117 -10.18 -10.56 29.88
CA ARG A 117 -9.53 -10.62 31.19
C ARG A 117 -10.24 -9.70 32.15
N VAL A 118 -10.61 -10.22 33.31
CA VAL A 118 -11.25 -9.42 34.35
C VAL A 118 -10.21 -8.44 34.90
N LYS A 119 -10.57 -7.15 34.95
CA LYS A 119 -9.81 -6.16 35.70
C LYS A 119 -9.90 -6.56 37.16
N LYS A 120 -8.84 -7.13 37.71
CA LYS A 120 -8.68 -7.14 39.16
C LYS A 120 -8.51 -5.68 39.53
N GLU A 121 -9.52 -5.08 40.13
CA GLU A 121 -9.36 -3.79 40.80
C GLU A 121 -8.15 -3.97 41.72
N ALA A 122 -7.10 -3.19 41.48
CA ALA A 122 -6.02 -3.07 42.43
C ALA A 122 -6.64 -2.34 43.62
N LEU A 123 -7.27 -3.11 44.51
CA LEU A 123 -7.68 -2.65 45.82
C LEU A 123 -6.38 -2.29 46.54
N ARG A 124 -6.04 -1.00 46.51
CA ARG A 124 -5.06 -0.34 47.36
C ARG A 124 -5.76 0.84 48.00
#